data_AF-A0A0F8Z3G2-F1
#
_entry.id   AF-A0A0F8Z3G2-F1
#
_cell.length_a   1.000
_cell.length_b   1.000
_cell.length_c   1.000
_cell.angle_alpha   90.00
_cell.angle_beta   90.00
_cell.angle_gamma   90.00
#
_symmetry.space_group_name_H-M   'P 1'
#
loop_
_entity.id
_entity.type
_entity.pdbx_description
1 polymer ?
#
loop_
_entity_poly.entity_id
_entity_poly.type
_entity_poly.pdbx_seq_one_letter_code
_entity_poly.pdbx_strand_id
1 'polypeptide(L)'
;CGALIRADAYGYACPGRPALAAELAWRDAGWTHRRTGIYGTMFVAAAIAAAQVLDDWADVFETAMQFVPQCSRFCEIARDHFDMVRAASDWLDAYGHIHCKYGQWGTCKIYQEIGLLMNTLRFAEDVADGFCKQVSQGCDTDSFGCTAGSLLGAFFGPGHLEDRWLTPFNDDIRLGMTGCYERSLSKLAKRMARLPRLIAEQL
;
A
#
# COMPACT_ATOMS: atom_id res chain seq x y z
N CYS A 1 -8.40 0.75 -9.16
CA CYS A 1 -7.37 1.21 -8.20
C CYS A 1 -7.28 2.75 -8.05
N GLY A 2 -7.95 3.59 -8.86
CA GLY A 2 -7.65 5.04 -8.92
C GLY A 2 -7.79 5.86 -7.61
N ALA A 3 -8.60 5.45 -6.64
CA ALA A 3 -8.59 6.02 -5.30
C ALA A 3 -7.49 5.47 -4.40
N LEU A 4 -7.14 4.21 -4.57
CA LEU A 4 -6.14 3.52 -3.77
C LEU A 4 -4.74 4.10 -4.01
N ILE A 5 -4.38 4.47 -5.25
CA ILE A 5 -3.05 5.00 -5.62
C ILE A 5 -2.69 6.35 -4.98
N ARG A 6 -3.60 6.94 -4.22
CA ARG A 6 -3.41 8.19 -3.47
C ARG A 6 -3.69 8.03 -1.97
N ALA A 7 -3.90 6.79 -1.51
CA ALA A 7 -4.20 6.46 -0.12
C ALA A 7 -2.98 6.62 0.79
N ASP A 8 -1.78 6.50 0.22
CA ASP A 8 -0.49 6.47 0.90
C ASP A 8 -0.29 7.66 1.83
N ALA A 9 -0.69 8.85 1.36
CA ALA A 9 -0.61 10.08 2.13
C ALA A 9 -1.34 10.01 3.48
N TYR A 10 -2.48 9.31 3.54
CA TYR A 10 -3.26 9.15 4.77
C TYR A 10 -2.59 8.15 5.74
N GLY A 11 -1.96 7.11 5.19
CA GLY A 11 -1.14 6.19 5.98
C GLY A 11 0.06 6.89 6.60
N TYR A 12 0.82 7.65 5.80
CA TYR A 12 1.95 8.45 6.27
C TYR A 12 1.54 9.47 7.33
N ALA A 13 0.35 10.05 7.22
CA ALA A 13 -0.16 11.05 8.15
C ALA A 13 -0.60 10.46 9.50
N CYS A 14 -0.86 9.16 9.57
CA CYS A 14 -1.46 8.50 10.73
C CYS A 14 -0.63 7.31 11.28
N PRO A 15 0.67 7.46 11.60
CA PRO A 15 1.48 6.33 12.10
C PRO A 15 0.86 5.73 13.37
N GLY A 16 0.65 4.41 13.37
CA GLY A 16 -0.01 3.69 14.47
C GLY A 16 -1.49 4.05 14.70
N ARG A 17 -2.12 4.79 13.78
CA ARG A 17 -3.53 5.20 13.86
C ARG A 17 -4.32 4.72 12.62
N PRO A 18 -4.40 3.40 12.39
CA PRO A 18 -5.00 2.83 11.18
C PRO A 18 -6.50 3.18 11.02
N ALA A 19 -7.24 3.34 12.12
CA ALA A 19 -8.63 3.78 12.09
C ALA A 19 -8.79 5.17 11.45
N LEU A 20 -7.95 6.12 11.87
CA LEU A 20 -7.96 7.49 11.35
C LEU A 20 -7.50 7.52 9.88
N ALA A 21 -6.47 6.74 9.55
CA ALA A 21 -6.00 6.59 8.16
C ALA A 21 -7.13 6.11 7.23
N ALA A 22 -7.85 5.07 7.65
CA ALA A 22 -8.98 4.51 6.91
C ALA A 22 -10.14 5.51 6.80
N GLU A 23 -10.43 6.28 7.84
CA GLU A 23 -11.46 7.32 7.82
C GLU A 23 -11.14 8.43 6.80
N LEU A 24 -9.91 8.96 6.82
CA LEU A 24 -9.46 9.99 5.88
C LEU A 24 -9.49 9.47 4.43
N ALA A 25 -9.01 8.25 4.23
CA ALA A 25 -9.08 7.55 2.94
C ALA A 25 -10.52 7.36 2.45
N TRP A 26 -11.45 7.00 3.34
CA TRP A 26 -12.87 6.86 3.00
C TRP A 26 -13.48 8.18 2.53
N ARG A 27 -13.19 9.27 3.26
CA ARG A 27 -13.68 10.63 2.93
C ARG A 27 -13.20 11.06 1.55
N ASP A 28 -11.93 10.85 1.22
CA ASP A 28 -11.37 11.19 -0.09
C ASP A 28 -11.89 10.27 -1.21
N ALA A 29 -11.89 8.95 -0.99
CA ALA A 29 -12.30 8.01 -2.01
C ALA A 29 -13.78 8.17 -2.41
N GLY A 30 -14.64 8.58 -1.47
CA GLY A 30 -16.08 8.76 -1.67
C GLY A 30 -16.45 9.77 -2.77
N TRP A 31 -15.55 10.69 -3.13
CA TRP A 31 -15.77 11.66 -4.20
C TRP A 31 -15.72 11.04 -5.60
N THR A 32 -14.93 9.97 -5.78
CA THR A 32 -14.58 9.45 -7.12
C THR A 32 -14.88 7.96 -7.30
N HIS A 33 -14.98 7.21 -6.21
CA HIS A 33 -15.11 5.75 -6.23
C HIS A 33 -16.28 5.29 -5.34
N ARG A 34 -16.70 4.04 -5.52
CA ARG A 34 -17.74 3.40 -4.70
C ARG A 34 -17.35 1.98 -4.31
N ARG A 35 -17.92 1.49 -3.20
CA ARG A 35 -17.80 0.10 -2.72
C ARG A 35 -16.33 -0.34 -2.65
N THR A 36 -15.93 -1.39 -3.36
CA THR A 36 -14.56 -1.95 -3.38
C THR A 36 -13.49 -0.91 -3.70
N GLY A 37 -13.80 0.09 -4.53
CA GLY A 37 -12.88 1.19 -4.80
C GLY A 37 -12.55 2.01 -3.55
N ILE A 38 -13.52 2.19 -2.65
CA ILE A 38 -13.34 2.83 -1.35
C ILE A 38 -12.69 1.86 -0.36
N TYR A 39 -13.14 0.60 -0.30
CA TYR A 39 -12.64 -0.38 0.68
C TYR A 39 -11.16 -0.68 0.48
N GLY A 40 -10.69 -0.78 -0.77
CA GLY A 40 -9.27 -0.92 -1.06
C GLY A 40 -8.45 0.28 -0.61
N THR A 41 -8.95 1.51 -0.79
CA THR A 41 -8.29 2.74 -0.31
C THR A 41 -8.19 2.75 1.21
N MET A 42 -9.29 2.43 1.91
CA MET A 42 -9.30 2.33 3.38
C MET A 42 -8.29 1.30 3.88
N PHE A 43 -8.30 0.11 3.26
CA PHE A 43 -7.41 -0.99 3.60
C PHE A 43 -5.93 -0.62 3.44
N VAL A 44 -5.53 -0.04 2.31
CA VAL A 44 -4.14 0.34 2.06
C VAL A 44 -3.68 1.46 2.99
N ALA A 45 -4.52 2.48 3.23
CA ALA A 45 -4.19 3.55 4.17
C ALA A 45 -3.99 3.00 5.60
N ALA A 46 -4.85 2.09 6.04
CA ALA A 46 -4.71 1.42 7.33
C ALA A 46 -3.46 0.55 7.40
N ALA A 47 -3.14 -0.20 6.35
CA ALA A 47 -1.95 -1.04 6.29
C ALA A 47 -0.65 -0.20 6.40
N ILE A 48 -0.55 0.89 5.64
CA ILE A 48 0.63 1.79 5.69
C ILE A 48 0.74 2.49 7.07
N ALA A 49 -0.38 2.86 7.68
CA ALA A 49 -0.39 3.43 9.03
C ALA A 49 0.08 2.42 10.08
N ALA A 50 -0.36 1.16 9.97
CA ALA A 50 -0.01 0.07 10.89
C ALA A 50 1.45 -0.37 10.71
N ALA A 51 1.93 -0.49 9.46
CA ALA A 51 3.28 -0.91 9.12
C ALA A 51 4.38 -0.03 9.73
N GLN A 52 4.09 1.24 10.04
CA GLN A 52 5.07 2.14 10.67
C GLN A 52 5.37 1.82 12.14
N VAL A 53 4.57 0.95 12.79
CA VAL A 53 4.70 0.64 14.22
C VAL A 53 4.60 -0.86 14.53
N LEU A 54 4.44 -1.70 13.51
CA LEU A 54 4.32 -3.15 13.64
C LEU A 54 5.45 -3.81 12.85
N ASP A 55 5.98 -4.89 13.42
CA ASP A 55 7.16 -5.59 12.88
C ASP A 55 6.79 -6.92 12.19
N ASP A 56 5.50 -7.29 12.17
CA ASP A 56 5.00 -8.51 11.55
C ASP A 56 3.98 -8.20 10.44
N TRP A 57 4.20 -8.78 9.26
CA TRP A 57 3.35 -8.56 8.08
C TRP A 57 1.90 -9.00 8.33
N ALA A 58 1.70 -10.04 9.14
CA ALA A 58 0.39 -10.59 9.42
C ALA A 58 -0.40 -9.61 10.29
N ASP A 59 0.22 -9.08 11.35
CA ASP A 59 -0.38 -8.05 12.21
C ASP A 59 -0.79 -6.80 11.43
N VAL A 60 0.03 -6.38 10.44
CA VAL A 60 -0.28 -5.23 9.56
C VAL A 60 -1.59 -5.44 8.81
N PHE A 61 -1.76 -6.57 8.13
CA PHE A 61 -2.95 -6.81 7.31
C PHE A 61 -4.17 -7.24 8.13
N GLU A 62 -3.98 -7.98 9.22
CA GLU A 62 -5.07 -8.27 10.17
C GLU A 62 -5.65 -6.97 10.72
N THR A 63 -4.78 -6.03 11.13
CA THR A 63 -5.18 -4.68 11.57
C THR A 63 -5.91 -3.92 10.45
N ALA A 64 -5.34 -3.89 9.24
CA ALA A 64 -5.96 -3.18 8.12
C ALA A 64 -7.36 -3.72 7.75
N MET A 65 -7.55 -5.05 7.83
CA MET A 65 -8.84 -5.68 7.56
C MET A 65 -9.93 -5.30 8.56
N GLN A 66 -9.59 -4.84 9.78
CA GLN A 66 -10.59 -4.38 10.76
C GLN A 66 -11.32 -3.11 10.30
N PHE A 67 -10.72 -2.33 9.41
CA PHE A 67 -11.23 -1.02 9.00
C PHE A 67 -11.95 -1.02 7.66
N VAL A 68 -12.30 -2.20 7.12
CA VAL A 68 -13.21 -2.33 5.97
C VAL A 68 -14.54 -2.96 6.40
N PRO A 69 -15.64 -2.86 5.63
CA PRO A 69 -16.90 -3.48 6.02
C PRO A 69 -16.79 -5.01 6.11
N GLN A 70 -17.03 -5.55 7.30
CA GLN A 70 -16.71 -6.93 7.67
C GLN A 70 -17.52 -8.00 6.93
N CYS A 71 -18.72 -7.65 6.46
CA CYS A 71 -19.59 -8.52 5.67
C CYS A 71 -19.50 -8.24 4.15
N SER A 72 -18.44 -7.56 3.70
CA SER A 72 -18.24 -7.28 2.27
C SER A 72 -17.45 -8.37 1.56
N ARG A 73 -17.73 -8.56 0.26
CA ARG A 73 -16.92 -9.40 -0.64
C ARG A 73 -15.44 -9.02 -0.62
N PHE A 74 -15.12 -7.75 -0.38
CA PHE A 74 -13.72 -7.31 -0.26
C PHE A 74 -13.05 -7.92 0.98
N CYS A 75 -13.69 -7.85 2.15
CA CYS A 75 -13.15 -8.41 3.37
C CYS A 75 -13.02 -9.94 3.29
N GLU A 76 -14.01 -10.62 2.70
CA GLU A 76 -13.96 -12.06 2.43
C GLU A 76 -12.76 -12.45 1.57
N ILE A 77 -12.56 -11.78 0.42
CA ILE A 77 -11.45 -12.05 -0.49
C ILE A 77 -10.10 -11.69 0.14
N ALA A 78 -10.02 -10.60 0.90
CA ALA A 78 -8.81 -10.21 1.61
C ALA A 78 -8.39 -11.27 2.64
N ARG A 79 -9.34 -11.84 3.39
CA ARG A 79 -9.06 -12.96 4.32
C ARG A 79 -8.58 -14.20 3.59
N ASP A 80 -9.21 -14.55 2.48
CA ASP A 80 -8.82 -15.72 1.70
C ASP A 80 -7.40 -15.56 1.12
N HIS A 81 -7.07 -14.36 0.63
CA HIS A 81 -5.70 -14.03 0.24
C HIS A 81 -4.72 -14.15 1.40
N PHE A 82 -5.07 -13.61 2.57
CA PHE A 82 -4.25 -13.68 3.77
C PHE A 82 -3.98 -15.14 4.21
N ASP A 83 -4.96 -16.03 4.06
CA ASP A 83 -4.78 -17.45 4.36
C ASP A 83 -3.89 -18.15 3.33
N MET A 84 -4.06 -17.87 2.03
CA MET A 84 -3.19 -18.38 0.96
C MET A 84 -1.74 -17.91 1.13
N VAL A 85 -1.56 -16.57 1.03
CA VAL A 85 -0.86 -15.75 2.03
C VAL A 85 0.09 -16.51 2.91
N ARG A 86 -0.39 -16.75 4.12
CA ARG A 86 0.24 -17.38 5.28
C ARG A 86 0.62 -18.85 5.09
N ALA A 87 -0.14 -19.60 4.29
CA ALA A 87 0.11 -21.03 4.09
C ALA A 87 1.23 -21.33 3.09
N ALA A 88 1.55 -20.40 2.20
CA ALA A 88 2.53 -20.60 1.14
C ALA A 88 3.96 -20.79 1.66
N SER A 89 4.78 -21.53 0.91
CA SER A 89 6.22 -21.71 1.23
C SER A 89 7.08 -20.54 0.77
N ASP A 90 6.73 -19.93 -0.36
CA ASP A 90 7.41 -18.79 -0.95
C ASP A 90 6.42 -17.91 -1.73
N TRP A 91 6.92 -16.79 -2.27
CA TRP A 91 6.08 -15.83 -2.98
C TRP A 91 5.54 -16.37 -4.31
N LEU A 92 6.22 -17.31 -4.97
CA LEU A 92 5.75 -17.92 -6.23
C LEU A 92 4.61 -18.90 -5.97
N ASP A 93 4.68 -19.64 -4.87
CA ASP A 93 3.64 -20.55 -4.41
C ASP A 93 2.35 -19.77 -4.06
N ALA A 94 2.47 -18.71 -3.25
CA ALA A 94 1.36 -17.80 -2.96
C ALA A 94 0.80 -17.14 -4.24
N TYR A 95 1.68 -16.65 -5.13
CA TYR A 95 1.28 -16.11 -6.42
C TYR A 95 0.45 -17.10 -7.23
N GLY A 96 0.86 -18.37 -7.27
CA GLY A 96 0.16 -19.45 -7.97
C GLY A 96 -1.24 -19.69 -7.41
N HIS A 97 -1.37 -19.79 -6.09
CA HIS A 97 -2.67 -19.93 -5.42
C HIS A 97 -3.61 -18.74 -5.68
N ILE A 98 -3.09 -17.52 -5.56
CA ILE A 98 -3.83 -16.28 -5.82
C ILE A 98 -4.31 -16.23 -7.27
N HIS A 99 -3.42 -16.46 -8.24
CA HIS A 99 -3.75 -16.41 -9.66
C HIS A 99 -4.72 -17.52 -10.06
N CYS A 100 -4.59 -18.71 -9.48
CA CYS A 100 -5.49 -19.82 -9.74
C CYS A 100 -6.94 -19.48 -9.36
N LYS A 101 -7.17 -18.89 -8.18
CA LYS A 101 -8.53 -18.59 -7.70
C LYS A 101 -9.06 -17.24 -8.19
N TYR A 102 -8.20 -16.24 -8.29
CA TYR A 102 -8.59 -14.84 -8.52
C TYR A 102 -8.12 -14.24 -9.85
N GLY A 103 -7.44 -15.01 -10.71
CA GLY A 103 -6.89 -14.56 -12.00
C GLY A 103 -7.89 -13.94 -12.99
N GLN A 104 -9.21 -14.13 -12.79
CA GLN A 104 -10.24 -13.42 -13.54
C GLN A 104 -10.26 -11.90 -13.26
N TRP A 105 -9.68 -11.47 -12.14
CA TRP A 105 -9.60 -10.08 -11.72
C TRP A 105 -8.24 -9.46 -12.08
N GLY A 106 -7.97 -9.31 -13.37
CA GLY A 106 -6.73 -8.70 -13.86
C GLY A 106 -6.59 -7.19 -13.58
N THR A 107 -5.66 -6.55 -14.30
CA THR A 107 -5.20 -5.16 -14.14
C THR A 107 -6.27 -4.14 -13.70
N CYS A 108 -5.89 -3.28 -12.76
CA CYS A 108 -6.70 -2.23 -12.12
C CYS A 108 -7.86 -2.73 -11.22
N LYS A 109 -8.12 -4.04 -11.17
CA LYS A 109 -9.15 -4.63 -10.31
C LYS A 109 -8.56 -5.06 -8.97
N ILE A 110 -8.94 -4.31 -7.94
CA ILE A 110 -8.37 -4.37 -6.58
C ILE A 110 -8.36 -5.79 -5.97
N TYR A 111 -9.28 -6.68 -6.34
CA TYR A 111 -9.43 -7.98 -5.67
C TYR A 111 -8.17 -8.83 -5.69
N GLN A 112 -7.61 -9.12 -6.86
CA GLN A 112 -6.41 -9.94 -6.95
C GLN A 112 -5.18 -9.20 -6.42
N GLU A 113 -5.09 -7.91 -6.75
CA GLU A 113 -3.94 -7.07 -6.42
C GLU A 113 -3.67 -6.95 -4.91
N ILE A 114 -4.70 -6.90 -4.07
CA ILE A 114 -4.50 -6.86 -2.61
C ILE A 114 -3.84 -8.14 -2.08
N GLY A 115 -4.11 -9.29 -2.70
CA GLY A 115 -3.43 -10.54 -2.36
C GLY A 115 -1.96 -10.50 -2.77
N LEU A 116 -1.66 -9.95 -3.94
CA LEU A 116 -0.28 -9.78 -4.41
C LEU A 116 0.50 -8.80 -3.53
N LEU A 117 -0.15 -7.75 -3.01
CA LEU A 117 0.43 -6.82 -2.04
C LEU A 117 0.75 -7.51 -0.70
N MET A 118 -0.16 -8.37 -0.20
CA MET A 118 0.10 -9.19 0.99
C MET A 118 1.28 -10.13 0.77
N ASN A 119 1.30 -10.79 -0.38
CA ASN A 119 2.37 -11.70 -0.79
C ASN A 119 3.72 -10.99 -0.81
N THR A 120 3.75 -9.78 -1.37
CA THR A 120 4.95 -8.94 -1.41
C THR A 120 5.48 -8.66 0.00
N LEU A 121 4.66 -8.11 0.90
CA LEU A 121 5.15 -7.74 2.23
C LEU A 121 5.60 -8.96 3.04
N ARG A 122 4.91 -10.10 2.92
CA ARG A 122 5.28 -11.34 3.63
C ARG A 122 6.68 -11.81 3.28
N PHE A 123 7.04 -11.78 2.01
CA PHE A 123 8.25 -12.44 1.49
C PHE A 123 9.35 -11.47 1.06
N ALA A 124 9.16 -10.16 1.28
CA ALA A 124 10.21 -9.18 1.05
C ALA A 124 11.33 -9.35 2.07
N GLU A 125 12.58 -9.30 1.60
CA GLU A 125 13.77 -9.25 2.46
C GLU A 125 14.14 -7.80 2.81
N ASP A 126 13.89 -6.88 1.87
CA ASP A 126 14.03 -5.44 2.02
C ASP A 126 13.07 -4.71 1.06
N VAL A 127 13.17 -3.38 0.99
CA VAL A 127 12.29 -2.58 0.11
C VAL A 127 12.52 -2.94 -1.35
N ALA A 128 13.79 -3.11 -1.76
CA ALA A 128 14.17 -3.33 -3.14
C ALA A 128 13.69 -4.68 -3.67
N ASP A 129 13.95 -5.74 -2.91
CA ASP A 129 13.49 -7.08 -3.19
C ASP A 129 11.96 -7.16 -3.20
N GLY A 130 11.30 -6.54 -2.22
CA GLY A 130 9.84 -6.51 -2.13
C GLY A 130 9.17 -5.83 -3.34
N PHE A 131 9.59 -4.63 -3.73
CA PHE A 131 8.95 -3.99 -4.89
C PHE A 131 9.29 -4.72 -6.20
N CYS A 132 10.48 -5.34 -6.33
CA CYS A 132 10.81 -6.20 -7.47
C CYS A 132 9.87 -7.40 -7.55
N LYS A 133 9.59 -8.06 -6.42
CA LYS A 133 8.57 -9.12 -6.32
C LYS A 133 7.19 -8.59 -6.71
N GLN A 134 6.75 -7.45 -6.20
CA GLN A 134 5.47 -6.85 -6.58
C GLN A 134 5.34 -6.66 -8.09
N VAL A 135 6.35 -6.06 -8.73
CA VAL A 135 6.32 -5.82 -10.19
C VAL A 135 6.35 -7.14 -10.97
N SER A 136 7.09 -8.14 -10.47
CA SER A 136 7.18 -9.47 -11.09
C SER A 136 5.88 -10.27 -11.03
N GLN A 137 4.99 -9.97 -10.08
CA GLN A 137 3.66 -10.58 -9.97
C GLN A 137 2.66 -10.06 -11.04
N GLY A 138 3.03 -9.07 -11.85
CA GLY A 138 2.23 -8.59 -12.97
C GLY A 138 1.00 -7.76 -12.57
N CYS A 139 -0.06 -7.85 -13.39
CA CYS A 139 -1.30 -7.07 -13.25
C CYS A 139 -1.13 -5.54 -13.40
N ASP A 140 -1.30 -4.74 -12.36
CA ASP A 140 -1.22 -3.25 -12.34
C ASP A 140 0.09 -2.79 -11.71
N THR A 141 1.18 -2.98 -12.45
CA THR A 141 2.55 -2.94 -11.92
C THR A 141 3.01 -1.55 -11.50
N ASP A 142 2.52 -0.48 -12.11
CA ASP A 142 2.86 0.89 -11.71
C ASP A 142 2.11 1.30 -10.44
N SER A 143 0.80 1.07 -10.40
CA SER A 143 -0.05 1.42 -9.25
C SER A 143 0.32 0.63 -8.01
N PHE A 144 0.37 -0.71 -8.12
CA PHE A 144 0.70 -1.56 -6.98
C PHE A 144 2.19 -1.61 -6.70
N GLY A 145 3.07 -1.37 -7.69
CA GLY A 145 4.49 -1.14 -7.44
C GLY A 145 4.73 0.08 -6.57
N CYS A 146 4.02 1.20 -6.84
CA CYS A 146 4.06 2.40 -6.01
C CYS A 146 3.56 2.13 -4.59
N THR A 147 2.37 1.53 -4.45
CA THR A 147 1.79 1.20 -3.13
C THR A 147 2.65 0.19 -2.35
N ALA A 148 3.26 -0.79 -3.02
CA ALA A 148 4.19 -1.72 -2.37
C ALA A 148 5.44 -0.99 -1.87
N GLY A 149 6.06 -0.13 -2.68
CA GLY A 149 7.22 0.66 -2.24
C GLY A 149 6.90 1.54 -1.02
N SER A 150 5.71 2.15 -1.01
CA SER A 150 5.18 2.92 0.12
C SER A 150 5.00 2.07 1.39
N LEU A 151 4.34 0.92 1.27
CA LEU A 151 4.10 0.00 2.38
C LEU A 151 5.41 -0.61 2.92
N LEU A 152 6.30 -1.06 2.04
CA LEU A 152 7.60 -1.62 2.40
C LEU A 152 8.51 -0.57 3.04
N GLY A 153 8.52 0.66 2.52
CA GLY A 153 9.27 1.75 3.12
C GLY A 153 8.75 2.15 4.50
N ALA A 154 7.44 2.06 4.72
CA ALA A 154 6.83 2.24 6.03
C ALA A 154 7.18 1.09 7.00
N PHE A 155 7.22 -0.15 6.51
CA PHE A 155 7.48 -1.36 7.31
C PHE A 155 8.96 -1.54 7.69
N PHE A 156 9.86 -1.50 6.71
CA PHE A 156 11.29 -1.67 6.95
C PHE A 156 11.97 -0.41 7.48
N GLY A 157 11.44 0.76 7.15
CA GLY A 157 12.02 2.04 7.55
C GLY A 157 13.35 2.38 6.88
N PRO A 158 14.08 3.38 7.41
CA PRO A 158 15.31 3.89 6.82
C PRO A 158 16.42 2.83 6.72
N GLY A 159 17.24 2.90 5.67
CA GLY A 159 18.40 2.02 5.49
C GLY A 159 18.12 0.72 4.72
N HIS A 160 16.85 0.42 4.41
CA HIS A 160 16.44 -0.79 3.69
C HIS A 160 16.14 -0.55 2.19
N LEU A 161 16.59 0.58 1.64
CA LEU A 161 16.54 0.87 0.21
C LEU A 161 17.92 1.33 -0.26
N GLU A 162 18.49 0.61 -1.22
CA GLU A 162 19.79 0.94 -1.80
C GLU A 162 19.76 2.24 -2.62
N ASP A 163 20.81 3.07 -2.52
CA ASP A 163 20.93 4.35 -3.23
C ASP A 163 20.82 4.22 -4.76
N ARG A 164 21.14 3.05 -5.33
CA ARG A 164 21.03 2.79 -6.78
C ARG A 164 19.61 2.98 -7.32
N TRP A 165 18.59 2.88 -6.47
CA TRP A 165 17.19 3.10 -6.86
C TRP A 165 16.81 4.58 -6.88
N LEU A 166 17.50 5.42 -6.09
CA LEU A 166 17.25 6.86 -6.03
C LEU A 166 18.16 7.64 -6.99
N THR A 167 19.39 7.15 -7.21
CA THR A 167 20.41 7.81 -8.03
C THR A 167 19.92 8.21 -9.43
N PRO A 168 19.17 7.36 -10.19
CA PRO A 168 18.70 7.73 -11.53
C PRO A 168 17.74 8.92 -11.56
N PHE A 169 17.01 9.17 -10.47
CA PHE A 169 16.12 10.32 -10.37
C PHE A 169 16.87 11.63 -10.14
N ASN A 170 18.09 11.57 -9.59
CA ASN A 170 18.94 12.74 -9.32
C ASN A 170 18.18 13.87 -8.57
N ASP A 171 17.42 13.49 -7.54
CA ASP A 171 16.51 14.36 -6.78
C ASP A 171 15.50 15.14 -7.64
N ASP A 172 15.17 14.71 -8.86
CA ASP A 172 14.19 15.37 -9.74
C ASP A 172 12.86 14.59 -9.78
N ILE A 173 11.75 15.31 -9.70
CA ILE A 173 10.40 14.81 -9.98
C ILE A 173 9.66 15.79 -10.91
N ARG A 174 8.95 15.25 -11.90
CA ARG A 174 8.16 16.05 -12.85
C ARG A 174 6.69 15.81 -12.62
N LEU A 175 5.99 16.86 -12.22
CA LEU A 175 4.56 16.82 -11.91
C LEU A 175 3.75 17.38 -13.08
N GLY A 176 2.66 16.70 -13.42
CA GLY A 176 1.67 17.18 -14.39
C GLY A 176 0.64 18.17 -13.80
N MET A 177 0.86 18.65 -12.56
CA MET A 177 -0.08 19.51 -11.85
C MET A 177 0.24 20.99 -12.10
N THR A 178 -0.70 21.70 -12.72
CA THR A 178 -0.59 23.16 -12.93
C THR A 178 -0.40 23.89 -11.62
N GLY A 179 0.57 24.80 -11.55
CA GLY A 179 0.87 25.60 -10.36
C GLY A 179 1.69 24.87 -9.29
N CYS A 180 2.06 23.61 -9.50
CA CYS A 180 3.01 22.89 -8.64
C CYS A 180 4.38 22.83 -9.31
N TYR A 181 5.33 23.61 -8.80
CA TYR A 181 6.68 23.73 -9.37
C TYR A 181 7.76 23.03 -8.55
N GLU A 182 7.38 22.32 -7.47
CA GLU A 182 8.36 21.54 -6.71
C GLU A 182 8.90 20.42 -7.60
N ARG A 183 10.23 20.36 -7.69
CA ARG A 183 10.97 19.39 -8.49
C ARG A 183 11.89 18.53 -7.65
N SER A 184 12.10 18.84 -6.38
CA SER A 184 12.93 18.02 -5.49
C SER A 184 12.11 16.88 -4.89
N LEU A 185 12.48 15.66 -5.25
CA LEU A 185 11.91 14.44 -4.66
C LEU A 185 12.12 14.43 -3.13
N SER A 186 13.30 14.84 -2.67
CA SER A 186 13.66 14.92 -1.25
C SER A 186 12.84 15.98 -0.51
N LYS A 187 12.58 17.14 -1.12
CA LYS A 187 11.70 18.15 -0.50
C LYS A 187 10.27 17.63 -0.40
N LEU A 188 9.78 16.94 -1.43
CA LEU A 188 8.46 16.31 -1.40
C LEU A 188 8.38 15.28 -0.27
N ALA A 189 9.36 14.37 -0.16
CA ALA A 189 9.43 13.38 0.92
C ALA A 189 9.45 14.05 2.31
N LYS A 190 10.29 15.08 2.50
CA LYS A 190 10.33 15.87 3.75
C LYS A 190 9.01 16.56 4.07
N ARG A 191 8.24 16.98 3.06
CA ARG A 191 6.90 17.54 3.25
C ARG A 191 5.92 16.47 3.73
N MET A 192 5.94 15.28 3.13
CA MET A 192 5.09 14.15 3.54
C MET A 192 5.42 13.70 4.97
N ALA A 193 6.70 13.66 5.33
CA ALA A 193 7.16 13.29 6.68
C ALA A 193 6.69 14.26 7.79
N ARG A 194 6.17 15.45 7.45
CA ARG A 194 5.59 16.40 8.42
C ARG A 194 4.11 16.16 8.70
N LEU A 195 3.44 15.33 7.90
CA LEU A 195 2.00 15.08 8.04
C LEU A 195 1.59 14.56 9.43
N PRO A 196 2.31 13.63 10.09
CA PRO A 196 1.97 13.19 11.44
C PRO A 196 1.84 14.32 12.46
N ARG A 197 2.75 15.30 12.37
CA ARG A 197 2.73 16.48 13.25
C ARG A 197 1.49 17.34 13.01
N LEU A 198 1.14 17.57 11.75
CA LEU A 198 -0.04 18.37 11.39
C LEU A 198 -1.34 17.72 11.84
N ILE A 199 -1.44 16.39 11.73
CA ILE A 199 -2.60 15.63 12.23
C ILE A 199 -2.67 15.69 13.76
N ALA A 200 -1.53 15.56 14.45
CA ALA A 200 -1.49 15.63 15.91
C ALA A 200 -1.92 17.00 16.45
N GLU A 201 -1.69 18.09 15.72
CA GLU A 201 -2.13 19.45 16.08
C GLU A 201 -3.66 19.66 15.89
N GLN A 202 -4.35 18.76 15.19
CA GLN A 202 -5.80 18.86 14.90
C GLN A 202 -6.67 17.92 15.75
N LEU A 203 -6.05 17.04 16.55
CA LEU A 203 -6.72 16.07 17.42
C LEU A 203 -6.69 16.56 18.88
#